data_AF-A0A1N6QZT4-F1
#
_entry.id   AF-A0A1N6QZT4-F1
#
_cell.length_a   1.000
_cell.length_b   1.000
_cell.length_c   1.000
_cell.angle_alpha   90.00
_cell.angle_beta   90.00
_cell.angle_gamma   90.00
#
_symmetry.space_group_name_H-M   'P 1'
#
loop_
_entity.id
_entity.type
_entity.pdbx_description
1 polymer ?
#
loop_
_entity_poly.entity_id
_entity_poly.type
_entity_poly.pdbx_seq_one_letter_code
_entity_poly.pdbx_strand_id
1 'polypeptide(L)'
;MTAWTIRRALPLACLMALPLGACVSAGADSAGRASTLATTVSRAHACKAGAPQRTTLDRFLAAEQARGASPEQLAAARSTYVTVSEAEMVNQSVKPQACTPEEREVLKRRMAEIRAGTFDPR
;
A
#
# COMPACT_ATOMS: atom_id res chain seq x y z
N MET A 1 -70.60 3.98 -24.32
CA MET A 1 -69.66 4.48 -25.34
C MET A 1 -68.40 4.95 -24.63
N THR A 2 -67.24 4.49 -25.13
CA THR A 2 -65.88 5.05 -24.98
C THR A 2 -65.37 5.31 -23.55
N ALA A 3 -64.58 4.39 -22.98
CA ALA A 3 -63.11 4.28 -23.12
C ALA A 3 -62.35 5.36 -22.33
N TRP A 4 -61.58 4.94 -21.32
CA TRP A 4 -60.31 5.58 -20.94
C TRP A 4 -59.39 4.58 -20.26
N THR A 5 -58.52 3.99 -21.08
CA THR A 5 -57.25 3.40 -20.69
C THR A 5 -56.27 4.54 -20.39
N ILE A 6 -55.89 4.73 -19.13
CA ILE A 6 -54.72 5.53 -18.77
C ILE A 6 -53.68 4.61 -18.13
N ARG A 7 -52.93 4.00 -19.04
CA ARG A 7 -51.49 3.72 -19.02
C ARG A 7 -50.79 4.22 -17.75
N ARG A 8 -50.51 3.29 -16.82
CA ARG A 8 -49.53 3.51 -15.75
C ARG A 8 -48.16 3.72 -16.39
N ALA A 9 -47.68 4.95 -16.39
CA ALA A 9 -46.27 5.25 -16.55
C ALA A 9 -45.57 4.80 -15.25
N LEU A 10 -44.87 3.67 -15.32
CA LEU A 10 -43.94 3.27 -14.25
C LEU A 10 -42.57 3.89 -14.59
N PRO A 11 -42.07 4.86 -13.80
CA PRO A 11 -40.77 5.45 -14.02
C PRO A 11 -39.68 4.56 -13.38
N LEU A 12 -38.49 4.59 -14.00
CA LEU A 12 -37.19 4.45 -13.33
C LEU A 12 -37.02 3.27 -12.35
N ALA A 13 -36.67 2.08 -12.86
CA ALA A 13 -36.19 0.98 -12.01
C ALA A 13 -35.04 0.16 -12.63
N CYS A 14 -34.18 0.79 -13.44
CA CYS A 14 -32.98 0.13 -14.00
C CYS A 14 -31.64 0.79 -13.63
N LEU A 15 -31.62 1.74 -12.68
CA LEU A 15 -30.39 2.44 -12.27
C LEU A 15 -29.76 1.93 -10.96
N MET A 16 -30.18 0.78 -10.44
CA MET A 16 -29.68 0.23 -9.17
C MET A 16 -29.14 -1.20 -9.30
N ALA A 17 -28.40 -1.47 -10.37
CA ALA A 17 -27.72 -2.76 -10.52
C ALA A 17 -26.34 -2.64 -11.19
N LEU A 18 -25.66 -1.50 -11.04
CA LEU A 18 -24.21 -1.51 -11.10
C LEU A 18 -23.72 -1.85 -9.69
N PRO A 19 -23.17 -3.05 -9.45
CA PRO A 19 -22.24 -3.18 -8.35
C PRO A 19 -21.01 -2.35 -8.74
N LEU A 20 -21.06 -1.05 -8.44
CA LEU A 20 -19.89 -0.18 -8.32
C LEU A 20 -19.07 -0.54 -7.05
N GLY A 21 -19.34 -1.70 -6.46
CA GLY A 21 -18.46 -2.35 -5.51
C GLY A 21 -17.27 -2.92 -6.26
N ALA A 22 -16.33 -2.02 -6.57
CA ALA A 22 -14.91 -2.27 -6.74
C ALA A 22 -14.55 -3.77 -6.70
N CYS A 23 -14.54 -4.41 -7.86
CA CYS A 23 -13.55 -5.44 -8.14
C CYS A 23 -12.17 -4.75 -8.19
N VAL A 24 -11.72 -4.18 -7.06
CA VAL A 24 -10.30 -4.20 -6.72
C VAL A 24 -10.04 -5.69 -6.59
N SER A 25 -9.55 -6.26 -7.68
CA SER A 25 -8.97 -7.59 -7.67
C SER A 25 -8.07 -7.64 -6.44
N ALA A 26 -8.34 -8.59 -5.57
CA ALA A 26 -7.45 -9.02 -4.50
C ALA A 26 -6.13 -9.61 -5.05
N GLY A 27 -5.63 -9.09 -6.18
CA GLY A 27 -4.22 -9.11 -6.55
C GLY A 27 -3.51 -8.09 -5.69
N ALA A 28 -3.27 -8.49 -4.43
CA ALA A 28 -2.23 -7.98 -3.55
C ALA A 28 -1.90 -6.47 -3.72
N ASP A 29 -2.41 -5.61 -2.83
CA ASP A 29 -2.17 -4.16 -2.84
C ASP A 29 -0.67 -3.83 -2.73
N SER A 30 -0.04 -3.54 -3.87
CA SER A 30 1.39 -3.21 -3.96
C SER A 30 1.69 -1.88 -3.25
N ALA A 31 0.73 -0.95 -3.24
CA ALA A 31 0.84 0.31 -2.52
C ALA A 31 0.80 0.09 -1.00
N GLY A 32 -0.09 -0.77 -0.52
CA GLY A 32 -0.13 -1.19 0.89
C GLY A 32 1.18 -1.80 1.36
N ARG A 33 1.75 -2.75 0.60
CA ARG A 33 3.08 -3.32 0.91
C ARG A 33 4.20 -2.30 0.84
N ALA A 34 4.16 -1.39 -0.13
CA ALA A 34 5.13 -0.30 -0.24
C ALA A 34 5.08 0.64 0.98
N SER A 35 3.88 0.94 1.46
CA SER A 35 3.66 1.71 2.69
C SER A 35 4.27 1.00 3.90
N THR A 36 3.98 -0.29 4.10
CA THR A 36 4.57 -1.08 5.19
C THR A 36 6.10 -1.12 5.10
N LEU A 37 6.65 -1.30 3.91
CA LEU A 37 8.10 -1.26 3.68
C LEU A 37 8.67 0.11 4.07
N ALA A 38 8.06 1.21 3.60
CA ALA A 38 8.49 2.58 3.88
C ALA A 38 8.47 2.88 5.39
N THR A 39 7.39 2.54 6.10
CA THR A 39 7.29 2.69 7.55
C THR A 39 8.36 1.87 8.26
N THR A 40 8.56 0.60 7.86
CA THR A 40 9.56 -0.28 8.48
C THR A 40 10.97 0.25 8.31
N VAL A 41 11.34 0.66 7.09
CA VAL A 41 12.66 1.21 6.77
C VAL A 41 12.91 2.51 7.52
N SER A 42 11.93 3.41 7.54
CA SER A 42 12.03 4.70 8.23
C SER A 42 12.18 4.50 9.74
N ARG A 43 11.38 3.60 10.31
CA ARG A 43 11.47 3.23 11.73
C ARG A 43 12.82 2.59 12.07
N ALA A 44 13.30 1.68 11.24
CA ALA A 44 14.60 1.04 11.44
C ALA A 44 15.75 2.05 11.38
N HIS A 45 15.68 3.02 10.46
CA HIS A 45 16.66 4.09 10.35
C HIS A 45 16.67 4.96 11.61
N ALA A 46 15.50 5.44 12.06
CA ALA A 46 15.36 6.24 13.28
C ALA A 46 15.85 5.47 14.53
N CYS A 47 15.57 4.17 14.61
CA CYS A 47 15.99 3.29 15.70
C CYS A 47 17.47 2.87 15.66
N LYS A 48 18.25 3.27 14.65
CA LYS A 48 19.61 2.75 14.37
C LYS A 48 19.64 1.21 14.27
N ALA A 49 18.55 0.61 13.79
CA ALA A 49 18.41 -0.84 13.58
C ALA A 49 18.87 -1.29 12.18
N GLY A 50 19.36 -0.35 11.36
CA GLY A 50 19.89 -0.61 10.03
C GLY A 50 19.40 0.42 9.01
N ALA A 51 20.13 0.51 7.90
CA ALA A 51 19.73 1.32 6.76
C ALA A 51 19.25 0.42 5.59
N PRO A 52 18.34 0.93 4.74
CA PRO A 52 18.03 0.30 3.46
C PRO A 52 19.24 0.41 2.53
N GLN A 53 19.31 -0.47 1.53
CA GLN A 53 20.26 -0.31 0.44
C GLN A 53 19.66 0.64 -0.60
N ARG A 54 20.52 1.30 -1.39
CA ARG A 54 20.07 2.17 -2.49
C ARG A 54 19.14 1.44 -3.46
N THR A 55 19.31 0.13 -3.60
CA THR A 55 18.53 -0.75 -4.49
C THR A 55 17.30 -1.37 -3.81
N THR A 56 16.98 -1.03 -2.55
CA THR A 56 15.85 -1.64 -1.83
C THR A 56 14.52 -1.43 -2.54
N LEU A 57 14.22 -0.21 -3.00
CA LEU A 57 12.98 0.09 -3.71
C LEU A 57 12.90 -0.64 -5.06
N ASP A 58 13.97 -0.63 -5.85
CA ASP A 58 13.97 -1.30 -7.15
C ASP A 58 13.81 -2.82 -7.01
N ARG A 59 14.45 -3.44 -6.01
CA ARG A 59 14.25 -4.87 -5.71
C ARG A 59 12.85 -5.18 -5.21
N PHE A 60 12.26 -4.29 -4.42
CA PHE A 60 10.87 -4.42 -4.01
C PHE A 60 9.94 -4.39 -5.24
N LEU A 61 10.10 -3.41 -6.13
CA LEU A 61 9.29 -3.31 -7.34
C LEU A 61 9.49 -4.50 -8.28
N ALA A 62 10.69 -5.05 -8.38
CA ALA A 62 10.95 -6.28 -9.12
C ALA A 62 10.23 -7.50 -8.49
N ALA A 63 10.19 -7.58 -7.16
CA ALA A 63 9.44 -8.62 -6.46
C ALA A 63 7.92 -8.48 -6.67
N GLU A 64 7.40 -7.25 -6.67
CA GLU A 64 6.00 -6.97 -6.99
C GLU A 64 5.66 -7.29 -8.45
N GLN A 65 6.56 -6.99 -9.39
CA GLN A 65 6.41 -7.38 -10.77
C GLN A 65 6.39 -8.91 -10.93
N ALA A 66 7.26 -9.63 -10.21
CA ALA A 66 7.25 -11.10 -10.18
C ALA A 66 5.97 -11.68 -9.55
N ARG A 67 5.27 -10.91 -8.71
CA ARG A 67 3.93 -11.24 -8.19
C ARG A 67 2.79 -10.92 -9.17
N GLY A 68 3.11 -10.38 -10.35
CA GLY A 68 2.14 -10.05 -11.38
C GLY A 68 1.54 -8.64 -11.26
N ALA A 69 2.18 -7.73 -10.52
CA ALA A 69 1.72 -6.34 -10.43
C ALA A 69 1.77 -5.64 -11.80
N SER A 70 0.71 -4.91 -12.14
CA SER A 70 0.63 -4.11 -13.37
C SER A 70 1.57 -2.89 -13.29
N PRO A 71 1.92 -2.26 -14.43
CA PRO A 71 2.69 -1.02 -14.43
C PRO A 71 2.08 0.10 -13.57
N GLU A 72 0.75 0.23 -13.57
CA GLU A 72 0.03 1.21 -12.76
C GLU A 72 0.15 0.91 -11.26
N GLN A 73 0.08 -0.38 -10.89
CA GLN A 73 0.27 -0.82 -9.50
C GLN A 73 1.71 -0.59 -9.02
N LEU A 74 2.70 -0.82 -9.89
CA LEU A 74 4.12 -0.53 -9.60
C LEU A 74 4.38 0.97 -9.46
N ALA A 75 3.74 1.80 -10.30
CA ALA A 75 3.82 3.25 -10.21
C ALA A 75 3.17 3.77 -8.91
N ALA A 76 2.00 3.25 -8.55
CA ALA A 76 1.33 3.54 -7.29
C ALA A 76 2.22 3.14 -6.09
N ALA A 77 2.78 1.93 -6.11
CA ALA A 77 3.68 1.46 -5.07
C ALA A 77 4.93 2.34 -4.90
N ARG A 78 5.56 2.77 -6.01
CA ARG A 78 6.68 3.72 -5.98
C ARG A 78 6.28 5.04 -5.35
N SER A 79 5.15 5.61 -5.80
CA SER A 79 4.62 6.88 -5.27
C SER A 79 4.35 6.79 -3.77
N THR A 80 3.68 5.72 -3.32
CA THR A 80 3.37 5.48 -1.92
C THR A 80 4.64 5.33 -1.08
N TYR A 81 5.62 4.55 -1.53
CA TYR A 81 6.88 4.38 -0.79
C TYR A 81 7.57 5.72 -0.53
N VAL A 82 7.72 6.56 -1.57
CA VAL A 82 8.37 7.86 -1.46
C VAL A 82 7.59 8.78 -0.53
N THR A 83 6.27 8.91 -0.74
CA THR A 83 5.40 9.79 0.07
C THR A 83 5.45 9.41 1.56
N VAL A 84 5.36 8.12 1.88
CA VAL A 84 5.41 7.66 3.27
C VAL A 84 6.80 7.84 3.87
N SER A 85 7.87 7.54 3.14
CA SER A 85 9.25 7.77 3.63
C SER A 85 9.51 9.25 3.93
N GLU A 86 9.05 10.17 3.07
CA GLU A 86 9.17 11.60 3.30
C GLU A 86 8.36 12.05 4.52
N ALA A 87 7.12 11.59 4.65
CA ALA A 87 6.28 11.88 5.80
C ALA A 87 6.91 11.39 7.11
N GLU A 88 7.43 10.16 7.14
CA GLU A 88 8.11 9.60 8.31
C GLU A 88 9.40 10.37 8.65
N MET A 89 10.19 10.76 7.64
CA MET A 89 11.37 11.58 7.85
C MET A 89 11.02 12.92 8.51
N VAL A 90 9.99 13.61 8.01
CA VAL A 90 9.50 14.87 8.60
C VAL A 90 8.98 14.62 10.03
N ASN A 91 8.16 13.60 10.24
CA ASN A 91 7.60 13.27 11.54
C ASN A 91 8.69 13.00 12.59
N GLN A 92 9.73 12.24 12.23
CA GLN A 92 10.86 11.99 13.14
C GLN A 92 11.73 13.22 13.38
N SER A 93 11.78 14.17 12.44
CA SER A 93 12.49 15.44 12.66
C SER A 93 11.74 16.38 13.60
N VAL A 94 10.40 16.40 13.55
CA VAL A 94 9.53 17.24 14.38
C VAL A 94 9.34 16.65 15.77
N LYS A 95 9.06 15.35 15.85
CA LYS A 95 8.80 14.62 17.09
C LYS A 95 9.54 13.26 17.06
N PRO A 96 10.84 13.25 17.39
CA PRO A 96 11.61 12.03 17.45
C PRO A 96 10.96 11.01 18.38
N GLN A 97 10.79 9.79 17.91
CA GLN A 97 10.21 8.71 18.70
C GLN A 97 11.33 7.82 19.24
N ALA A 98 11.29 7.55 20.55
CA ALA A 98 12.21 6.61 21.18
C ALA A 98 11.96 5.18 20.70
N CYS A 99 13.00 4.35 20.79
CA CYS A 99 12.99 2.96 20.37
C CYS A 99 13.43 2.07 21.52
N THR A 100 12.62 1.06 21.87
CA THR A 100 13.00 0.10 22.91
C THR A 100 14.05 -0.89 22.37
N PRO A 101 14.84 -1.55 23.24
CA PRO A 101 15.75 -2.60 22.81
C PRO A 101 15.05 -3.72 22.03
N GLU A 102 13.87 -4.14 22.48
CA GLU A 102 13.08 -5.23 21.87
C GLU A 102 12.63 -4.83 20.47
N GLU A 103 12.10 -3.62 20.31
CA GLU A 103 11.72 -3.08 19.01
C GLU A 103 12.92 -3.02 18.06
N ARG A 104 14.08 -2.57 18.55
CA ARG A 104 15.31 -2.51 17.76
C ARG A 104 15.72 -3.88 17.24
N GLU A 105 15.64 -4.93 18.06
CA GLU A 105 15.97 -6.30 17.63
C GLU A 105 14.98 -6.84 16.60
N VAL A 106 13.68 -6.54 16.75
CA VAL A 106 12.67 -6.87 15.73
C VAL A 106 13.01 -6.19 14.41
N LEU A 107 13.31 -4.88 14.44
CA LEU A 107 13.64 -4.11 13.25
C LEU A 107 14.94 -4.59 12.59
N LYS A 108 15.97 -4.95 13.36
CA LYS A 108 17.21 -5.55 12.81
C LYS A 108 16.92 -6.82 12.01
N ARG A 109 16.11 -7.72 12.58
CA ARG A 109 15.70 -8.96 11.89
C ARG A 109 14.93 -8.65 10.62
N ARG A 110 13.96 -7.73 10.67
CA ARG A 110 13.21 -7.30 9.48
C ARG A 110 14.10 -6.68 8.41
N MET A 111 15.04 -5.83 8.79
CA MET A 111 15.99 -5.25 7.84
C MET A 111 16.90 -6.29 7.21
N ALA A 112 17.26 -7.35 7.93
CA ALA A 112 18.00 -8.47 7.35
C ALA A 112 17.18 -9.22 6.29
N GLU A 113 15.90 -9.49 6.56
CA GLU A 113 14.96 -10.09 5.59
C GLU A 113 14.80 -9.21 4.34
N ILE A 114 14.60 -7.90 4.52
CA ILE A 114 14.49 -6.93 3.42
C ILE A 114 15.76 -6.92 2.56
N ARG A 115 16.95 -6.98 3.18
CA ARG A 115 18.22 -7.04 2.43
C ARG A 115 18.38 -8.34 1.65
N ALA A 116 17.83 -9.43 2.16
CA ALA A 116 17.77 -10.72 1.47
C ALA A 116 16.70 -10.75 0.35
N GLY A 117 15.91 -9.68 0.17
CA GLY A 117 14.88 -9.60 -0.86
C GLY A 117 13.52 -10.15 -0.43
N THR A 118 13.32 -10.39 0.86
CA THR A 118 12.01 -10.80 1.41
C THR A 118 11.24 -9.56 1.85
N PHE A 119 10.13 -9.28 1.17
CA PHE A 119 9.33 -8.07 1.35
C PHE A 119 7.92 -8.32 1.90
N ASP A 120 7.66 -9.53 2.42
CA ASP A 120 6.34 -9.85 2.95
C ASP A 120 6.10 -9.21 4.31
N PRO A 121 4.97 -8.49 4.49
CA PRO A 121 4.53 -8.09 5.81
C PRO A 121 4.13 -9.37 6.57
N ARG A 122 4.78 -9.67 7.70
CA ARG A 122 4.28 -10.67 8.66
C ARG A 122 3.66 -9.96 9.84
#